data_AF-A0A7Y0ADP8-F1
#
_entry.id   AF-A0A7Y0ADP8-F1
#
_cell.length_a   1.000
_cell.length_b   1.000
_cell.length_c   1.000
_cell.angle_alpha   90.00
_cell.angle_beta   90.00
_cell.angle_gamma   90.00
#
_symmetry.space_group_name_H-M   'P 1'
#
loop_
_entity.id
_entity.type
_entity.pdbx_description
1 polymer ?
#
loop_
_entity_poly.entity_id
_entity_poly.type
_entity_poly.pdbx_seq_one_letter_code
_entity_poly.pdbx_strand_id
1 'polypeptide(L)'
;MGLSFGEVRVGLNPFALPLLIIYYSLNRSAVHAFTRKYLLPTPSPAALARQRRESINQFKETFKRKSNESLQQMLADNRLVSNALVAARELLEERGILSR
;
A
#
# COMPACT_ATOMS: atom_id res chain seq x y z
N MET A 1 -1.57 -42.58 -31.02
CA MET A 1 -2.20 -43.38 -29.96
C MET A 1 -2.97 -42.44 -29.04
N GLY A 2 -4.29 -42.53 -29.03
CA GLY A 2 -5.16 -41.72 -28.17
C GLY A 2 -5.83 -42.63 -27.14
N LEU A 3 -5.75 -42.27 -25.86
CA LEU A 3 -6.49 -42.94 -24.80
C LEU A 3 -7.91 -42.38 -24.78
N SER A 4 -8.88 -43.22 -25.09
CA SER A 4 -10.31 -42.89 -25.12
C SER A 4 -10.93 -43.21 -23.76
N PHE A 5 -11.36 -42.19 -23.04
CA PHE A 5 -12.29 -42.30 -21.91
C PHE A 5 -13.50 -41.41 -22.21
N GLY A 6 -14.69 -41.94 -21.91
CA GLY A 6 -16.03 -41.39 -22.19
C GLY A 6 -16.11 -39.88 -22.44
N GLU A 7 -16.26 -39.54 -23.72
CA GLU A 7 -16.89 -38.37 -24.36
C GLU A 7 -16.94 -36.99 -23.67
N VAL A 8 -15.97 -36.66 -22.81
CA VAL A 8 -15.51 -35.28 -22.67
C VAL A 8 -14.21 -35.19 -23.44
N ARG A 9 -14.31 -34.87 -24.74
CA ARG A 9 -13.14 -34.47 -25.54
C ARG A 9 -12.60 -33.18 -24.95
N VAL A 10 -11.79 -33.27 -23.90
CA VAL A 10 -10.86 -32.21 -23.50
C VAL A 10 -9.78 -32.18 -24.58
N GLY A 11 -10.17 -31.67 -25.76
CA GLY A 11 -9.20 -31.27 -26.75
C GLY A 11 -8.40 -30.16 -26.11
N LEU A 12 -7.14 -30.43 -25.77
CA LEU A 12 -6.13 -29.41 -25.52
C LEU A 12 -5.97 -28.65 -26.84
N ASN A 13 -6.92 -27.76 -27.10
CA ASN A 13 -6.91 -26.89 -28.24
C ASN A 13 -5.68 -25.98 -28.05
N PRO A 14 -4.70 -25.97 -28.96
CA PRO A 14 -3.49 -25.16 -28.80
C PRO A 14 -3.82 -23.66 -28.69
N PHE A 15 -5.01 -23.25 -29.13
CA PHE A 15 -5.54 -21.90 -28.93
C PHE A 15 -6.21 -21.67 -27.59
N ALA A 16 -6.64 -22.72 -26.86
CA ALA A 16 -7.21 -22.58 -25.53
C ALA A 16 -6.17 -22.19 -24.48
N LEU A 17 -4.91 -22.62 -24.62
CA LEU A 17 -3.81 -22.23 -23.73
C LEU A 17 -3.54 -20.72 -23.70
N PRO A 18 -3.30 -20.04 -24.83
CA PRO A 18 -3.14 -18.59 -24.82
C PRO A 18 -4.43 -17.87 -24.40
N LEU A 19 -5.61 -18.41 -24.71
CA LEU A 19 -6.89 -17.84 -24.27
C LEU A 19 -7.09 -17.97 -22.76
N LEU A 20 -6.63 -19.06 -22.13
CA LEU A 20 -6.57 -19.24 -20.68
C LEU A 20 -5.55 -18.29 -20.05
N ILE A 21 -4.37 -18.11 -20.67
CA ILE A 21 -3.36 -17.15 -20.21
C ILE A 21 -3.90 -15.72 -20.29
N ILE A 22 -4.61 -15.37 -21.37
CA ILE A 22 -5.25 -14.07 -21.56
C ILE A 22 -6.40 -13.88 -20.57
N TYR A 23 -7.26 -14.88 -20.39
CA TYR A 23 -8.35 -14.87 -19.40
C TYR A 23 -7.83 -14.74 -17.96
N TYR A 24 -6.77 -15.48 -17.63
CA TYR A 24 -6.08 -15.41 -16.35
C TYR A 24 -5.40 -14.04 -16.15
N SER A 25 -4.86 -13.46 -17.23
CA SER A 25 -4.25 -12.12 -17.21
C SER A 25 -5.29 -11.00 -17.17
N LEU A 26 -6.49 -11.20 -17.73
CA LEU A 26 -7.63 -10.28 -17.62
C LEU A 26 -8.21 -10.30 -16.19
N ASN A 27 -8.13 -11.43 -15.50
CA ASN A 27 -8.41 -11.55 -14.06
C ASN A 27 -7.23 -11.04 -13.19
N ARG A 28 -6.70 -9.89 -13.60
CA ARG A 28 -5.48 -9.18 -13.14
C ARG A 28 -5.33 -9.10 -11.62
N SER A 29 -6.45 -9.04 -10.89
CA SER A 29 -6.45 -8.94 -9.43
C SER A 29 -5.81 -10.15 -8.74
N ALA A 30 -6.00 -11.36 -9.28
CA ALA A 30 -5.43 -12.58 -8.70
C ALA A 30 -3.91 -12.68 -8.97
N VAL A 31 -3.48 -12.27 -10.16
CA VAL A 31 -2.04 -12.26 -10.54
C VAL A 31 -1.27 -11.21 -9.74
N HIS A 32 -1.84 -10.01 -9.53
CA HIS A 32 -1.22 -8.99 -8.69
C HIS A 32 -1.11 -9.42 -7.21
N ALA A 33 -2.09 -10.16 -6.70
CA ALA A 33 -2.02 -10.73 -5.35
C ALA A 33 -0.96 -11.84 -5.23
N PHE A 34 -0.88 -12.76 -6.20
CA PHE A 34 0.11 -13.84 -6.21
C PHE A 34 1.54 -13.34 -6.40
N THR A 35 1.76 -12.43 -7.35
CA THR A 35 3.08 -11.81 -7.58
C THR A 35 3.56 -11.05 -6.34
N ARG A 36 2.67 -10.30 -5.67
CA ARG A 36 3.02 -9.61 -4.42
C ARG A 36 3.32 -10.54 -3.25
N LYS A 37 2.72 -11.74 -3.22
CA LYS A 37 2.89 -12.71 -2.14
C LYS A 37 4.12 -13.61 -2.33
N TYR A 38 4.49 -13.93 -3.57
CA TYR A 38 5.54 -14.92 -3.86
C TYR A 38 6.81 -14.36 -4.52
N LEU A 39 6.74 -13.20 -5.19
CA LEU A 39 7.88 -12.63 -5.94
C LEU A 39 8.41 -11.32 -5.35
N LEU A 40 7.60 -10.60 -4.58
CA LEU A 40 8.02 -9.36 -3.92
C LEU A 40 8.44 -9.66 -2.47
N PRO A 41 9.67 -9.32 -2.06
CA PRO A 41 10.07 -9.47 -0.67
C PRO A 41 9.15 -8.61 0.20
N THR A 42 8.54 -9.22 1.21
CA THR A 42 7.77 -8.50 2.23
C THR A 42 8.69 -7.44 2.82
N PRO A 43 8.33 -6.14 2.79
CA PRO A 43 9.19 -5.09 3.31
C PRO A 43 9.49 -5.38 4.77
N SER A 44 10.77 -5.32 5.12
CA SER A 44 11.19 -5.58 6.50
C SER A 44 10.52 -4.60 7.45
N PRO A 45 10.26 -4.98 8.71
CA PRO A 45 9.70 -4.06 9.70
C PRO A 45 10.51 -2.76 9.81
N ALA A 46 11.83 -2.84 9.66
CA ALA A 46 12.72 -1.68 9.62
C ALA A 46 12.48 -0.78 8.39
N ALA A 47 12.24 -1.35 7.21
CA ALA A 47 11.90 -0.58 6.02
C ALA A 47 10.56 0.14 6.17
N LEU A 48 9.54 -0.53 6.74
CA LEU A 48 8.25 0.08 7.03
C LEU A 48 8.35 1.21 8.06
N ALA A 49 9.19 1.06 9.08
CA ALA A 49 9.45 2.10 10.07
C ALA A 49 10.14 3.33 9.42
N ARG A 50 11.13 3.09 8.55
CA ARG A 50 11.80 4.17 7.78
C ARG A 50 10.82 4.91 6.89
N GLN A 51 9.98 4.18 6.14
CA GLN A 51 8.97 4.78 5.28
C GLN A 51 7.95 5.62 6.08
N ARG A 52 7.52 5.13 7.25
CA ARG A 52 6.67 5.93 8.14
C ARG A 52 7.38 7.20 8.61
N ARG A 53 8.65 7.11 9.01
CA ARG A 53 9.42 8.29 9.46
C ARG A 53 9.60 9.31 8.34
N GLU A 54 9.86 8.85 7.13
CA GLU A 54 9.97 9.70 5.95
C GLU A 54 8.65 10.44 5.65
N SER A 55 7.53 9.72 5.71
CA SER A 55 6.20 10.30 5.57
C SER A 55 5.93 11.38 6.64
N ILE A 56 6.27 11.10 7.91
CA ILE A 56 6.15 12.10 8.99
C ILE A 56 7.00 13.33 8.67
N ASN A 57 8.26 13.17 8.27
CA ASN A 57 9.13 14.29 7.94
C ASN A 57 8.59 15.14 6.78
N GLN A 58 8.03 14.53 5.73
CA GLN A 58 7.40 15.26 4.62
C GLN A 58 6.21 16.10 5.09
N PHE A 59 5.36 15.55 5.98
CA PHE A 59 4.28 16.31 6.59
C PHE A 59 4.80 17.44 7.46
N LYS A 60 5.88 17.21 8.23
CA LYS A 60 6.51 18.27 9.03
C LYS A 60 7.00 19.42 8.17
N GLU A 61 7.66 19.14 7.04
CA GLU A 61 8.10 20.20 6.13
C GLU A 61 6.92 20.99 5.54
N THR A 62 5.82 20.30 5.21
CA THR A 62 4.58 20.96 4.76
C THR A 62 3.96 21.84 5.84
N PHE A 63 4.01 21.39 7.09
CA PHE A 63 3.39 22.02 8.25
C PHE A 63 4.29 23.06 8.93
N LYS A 64 5.58 23.10 8.58
CA LYS A 64 6.57 24.04 9.13
C LYS A 64 6.15 25.50 9.01
N ARG A 65 5.40 25.85 7.96
CA ARG A 65 4.89 27.22 7.71
C ARG A 65 3.54 27.50 8.35
N LYS A 66 2.88 26.51 8.94
CA LYS A 66 1.57 26.68 9.59
C LYS A 66 1.74 27.25 11.00
N SER A 67 0.75 28.05 11.41
CA SER A 67 0.70 28.60 12.77
C SER A 67 0.39 27.52 13.79
N ASN A 68 0.68 27.80 15.06
CA ASN A 68 0.47 26.84 16.14
C ASN A 68 -1.02 26.54 16.34
N GLU A 69 -1.89 27.55 16.20
CA GLU A 69 -3.34 27.36 16.31
C GLU A 69 -3.85 26.44 15.19
N SER A 70 -3.33 26.60 13.96
CA SER A 70 -3.69 25.72 12.84
C SER A 70 -3.28 24.27 13.10
N LEU A 71 -2.09 24.04 13.66
CA LEU A 71 -1.63 22.69 14.02
C LEU A 71 -2.46 22.07 15.15
N GLN A 72 -2.83 22.86 16.16
CA GLN A 72 -3.71 22.39 17.24
C GLN A 72 -5.11 22.06 16.72
N GLN A 73 -5.65 22.89 15.82
CA GLN A 73 -6.94 22.62 15.19
C GLN A 73 -6.89 21.35 14.34
N MET A 74 -5.79 21.10 13.62
CA MET A 74 -5.60 19.83 12.89
C MET A 74 -5.61 18.61 13.81
N LEU A 75 -5.05 18.73 15.01
CA LEU A 75 -5.10 17.66 16.02
C LEU A 75 -6.51 17.48 16.59
N ALA A 76 -7.24 18.58 16.82
CA ALA A 76 -8.61 18.55 17.34
C ALA A 76 -9.60 17.97 16.33
N ASP A 77 -9.47 18.37 15.06
CA ASP A 77 -10.35 17.91 13.98
C ASP A 77 -10.15 16.42 13.67
N ASN A 78 -8.94 15.89 13.89
CA ASN A 78 -8.60 14.48 13.70
C ASN A 78 -8.97 13.93 12.30
N ARG A 79 -9.05 14.80 11.29
CA ARG A 79 -9.43 14.47 9.90
C ARG A 79 -8.25 14.07 9.02
N LEU A 80 -7.02 14.21 9.55
CA LEU A 80 -5.80 13.91 8.81
C LEU A 80 -5.36 12.47 9.05
N VAL A 81 -4.53 11.96 8.13
CA VAL A 81 -3.89 10.66 8.29
C VAL A 81 -3.01 10.62 9.54
N SER A 82 -2.89 9.46 10.18
CA SER A 82 -2.19 9.34 11.47
C SER A 82 -0.76 9.90 11.44
N ASN A 83 -0.01 9.70 10.35
CA ASN A 83 1.35 10.25 10.22
C ASN A 83 1.37 11.79 10.19
N ALA A 84 0.34 12.42 9.63
CA ALA A 84 0.21 13.87 9.60
C ALA A 84 -0.14 14.42 11.00
N LEU A 85 -0.98 13.71 11.75
CA LEU A 85 -1.27 14.07 13.14
C LEU A 85 -0.02 13.94 14.02
N VAL A 86 0.76 12.87 13.84
CA VAL A 86 2.06 12.70 14.52
C VAL A 86 3.01 13.84 14.15
N ALA A 87 3.10 14.19 12.87
CA ALA A 87 3.92 15.32 12.41
C ALA A 87 3.50 16.66 13.03
N ALA A 88 2.20 16.94 13.10
CA ALA A 88 1.66 18.16 13.71
C ALA A 88 1.96 18.21 15.22
N ARG A 89 1.84 17.07 15.92
CA ARG A 89 2.19 16.95 17.33
C ARG A 89 3.69 17.17 17.56
N GLU A 90 4.55 16.47 16.82
CA GLU A 90 6.01 16.62 16.93
C GLU A 90 6.43 18.08 16.67
N LEU A 91 5.82 18.76 15.69
CA LEU A 91 6.10 20.17 15.43
C LEU A 91 5.69 21.09 16.60
N LEU A 92 4.57 20.82 17.25
CA LEU A 92 4.13 21.59 18.41
C LEU A 92 5.01 21.32 19.64
N GLU A 93 5.50 20.09 19.81
CA GLU A 93 6.48 19.74 20.84
C GLU A 93 7.84 20.43 20.58
N GLU A 94 8.33 20.41 19.34
CA GLU A 94 9.58 21.09 18.92
C GLU A 94 9.50 22.61 19.11
N ARG A 95 8.30 23.19 19.01
CA ARG A 95 8.05 24.62 19.25
C ARG A 95 7.82 24.95 20.72
N GLY A 96 7.85 23.97 21.63
CA GLY A 96 7.60 24.16 23.07
C GLY A 96 6.15 24.49 23.42
N ILE A 97 5.19 24.23 22.52
CA ILE A 97 3.76 24.48 22.75
C ILE A 97 3.13 23.32 23.52
N LEU A 98 3.56 22.09 23.21
CA LEU A 98 3.16 20.87 23.91
C LEU A 98 4.37 20.36 24.69
N SER A 99 4.63 20.95 25.85
CA SER A 99 5.53 20.34 26.84
C SER A 99 4.69 19.51 27.81
N ARG A 100 5.14 18.26 27.99
CA ARG A 100 4.55 17.27 28.89
C ARG A 100 4.69 17.67 30.36
#